data_AF-A0A7H8NR66-F1
#
_entry.id   AF-A0A7H8NR66-F1
#
_cell.length_a   1.000
_cell.length_b   1.000
_cell.length_c   1.000
_cell.angle_alpha   90.00
_cell.angle_beta   90.00
_cell.angle_gamma   90.00
#
_symmetry.space_group_name_H-M   'P 1'
#
loop_
_entity.id
_entity.type
_entity.pdbx_description
1 polymer ?
#
loop_
_entity_poly.entity_id
_entity_poly.type
_entity_poly.pdbx_seq_one_letter_code
_entity_poly.pdbx_strand_id
1 'polypeptide(L)'
;MSELQWSEVKRHLPPALRARVRSRDAAYRQFIEAVLWVARGNAPWASIPEEAGPWRPIYVRYVRWAELGYWADVCTGLGVNSPLGEALRAHAERSRGRSEWRQQRRGSKS
;
A
#
# COMPACT_ATOMS: atom_id res chain seq x y z
N MET A 1 11.13 -2.62 -6.97
CA MET A 1 10.22 -3.56 -7.67
C MET A 1 10.63 -3.62 -9.14
N SER A 2 10.52 -4.77 -9.82
CA SER A 2 10.90 -4.84 -11.26
C SER A 2 9.84 -4.21 -12.17
N GLU A 3 10.19 -3.90 -13.42
CA GLU A 3 9.23 -3.35 -14.41
C GLU A 3 8.06 -4.30 -14.68
N LEU A 4 8.34 -5.60 -14.73
CA LEU A 4 7.32 -6.62 -14.91
C LEU A 4 6.34 -6.64 -13.73
N GLN A 5 6.86 -6.68 -12.50
CA GLN A 5 6.02 -6.63 -11.31
C GLN A 5 5.19 -5.35 -11.25
N TRP A 6 5.78 -4.21 -11.61
CA TRP A 6 5.05 -2.95 -11.63
C TRP A 6 3.93 -2.96 -12.67
N SER A 7 4.17 -3.54 -13.84
CA SER A 7 3.17 -3.70 -14.89
C SER A 7 2.01 -4.60 -14.44
N GLU A 8 2.29 -5.69 -13.76
CA GLU A 8 1.26 -6.58 -13.21
C GLU A 8 0.47 -5.91 -12.08
N VAL A 9 1.13 -5.21 -11.15
CA VAL A 9 0.44 -4.39 -10.14
C VAL A 9 -0.55 -3.43 -10.79
N LYS A 10 -0.13 -2.68 -11.83
CA LYS A 10 -1.02 -1.77 -12.55
C LYS A 10 -2.24 -2.47 -13.18
N ARG A 11 -2.07 -3.69 -13.68
CA ARG A 11 -3.15 -4.48 -14.30
C ARG A 11 -4.19 -4.90 -13.26
N HIS A 12 -3.75 -5.28 -12.05
CA HIS A 12 -4.63 -5.74 -10.99
C HIS A 12 -5.35 -4.63 -10.22
N LEU A 13 -4.84 -3.40 -10.22
CA LEU A 13 -5.52 -2.29 -9.55
C LEU A 13 -6.94 -2.04 -10.11
N PRO A 14 -7.89 -1.56 -9.28
CA PRO A 14 -9.26 -1.28 -9.74
C PRO A 14 -9.32 -0.26 -10.87
N PRO A 15 -10.30 -0.36 -11.80
CA PRO A 15 -10.39 0.52 -12.99
C PRO A 15 -10.32 2.01 -12.68
N ALA A 16 -11.02 2.46 -11.63
CA ALA A 16 -11.04 3.86 -11.20
C ALA A 16 -9.67 4.37 -10.72
N LEU A 17 -8.80 3.48 -10.24
CA LEU A 17 -7.46 3.81 -9.79
C LEU A 17 -6.43 3.74 -10.91
N ARG A 18 -6.60 2.80 -11.87
CA ARG A 18 -5.66 2.61 -13.00
C ARG A 18 -5.44 3.88 -13.80
N ALA A 19 -6.47 4.66 -14.08
CA ALA A 19 -6.34 5.94 -14.81
C ALA A 19 -5.43 6.95 -14.06
N ARG A 20 -5.59 7.04 -12.74
CA ARG A 20 -4.78 7.92 -11.88
C ARG A 20 -3.35 7.43 -11.72
N VAL A 21 -3.15 6.12 -11.71
CA VAL A 21 -1.81 5.50 -11.68
C VAL A 21 -1.09 5.80 -12.99
N ARG A 22 -1.75 5.64 -14.14
CA ARG A 22 -1.15 5.95 -15.45
C ARG A 22 -0.68 7.39 -15.57
N SER A 23 -1.47 8.36 -15.09
CA SER A 23 -1.09 9.77 -15.16
C SER A 23 -0.01 10.18 -14.16
N ARG A 24 0.25 9.36 -13.14
CA ARG A 24 1.20 9.63 -12.05
C ARG A 24 2.05 8.39 -11.74
N ASP A 25 2.53 7.73 -12.78
CA ASP A 25 3.10 6.37 -12.72
C ASP A 25 4.24 6.26 -11.70
N ALA A 26 5.28 7.11 -11.86
CA ALA A 26 6.41 7.18 -10.95
C ALA A 26 6.00 7.46 -9.49
N ALA A 27 5.06 8.39 -9.26
CA ALA A 27 4.63 8.74 -7.91
C ALA A 27 3.84 7.62 -7.22
N TYR A 28 3.07 6.82 -7.97
CA TYR A 28 2.39 5.64 -7.41
C TYR A 28 3.35 4.49 -7.18
N ARG A 29 4.32 4.29 -8.07
CA ARG A 29 5.39 3.30 -7.88
C ARG A 29 6.21 3.62 -6.62
N GLN A 30 6.70 4.86 -6.49
CA GLN A 30 7.47 5.29 -5.32
C GLN A 30 6.68 5.13 -4.02
N PHE A 31 5.38 5.47 -4.03
CA PHE A 31 4.50 5.23 -2.89
C PHE A 31 4.43 3.75 -2.49
N ILE A 32 4.21 2.84 -3.45
CA ILE A 32 4.14 1.40 -3.17
C ILE A 32 5.51 0.88 -2.73
N GLU A 33 6.61 1.34 -3.33
CA GLU A 33 7.96 0.96 -2.93
C GLU A 33 8.31 1.39 -1.50
N ALA A 34 7.86 2.58 -1.08
CA ALA A 34 8.00 3.02 0.31
C ALA A 34 7.23 2.14 1.28
N VAL A 35 6.00 1.73 0.93
CA VAL A 35 5.22 0.77 1.73
C VAL A 35 5.90 -0.60 1.78
N LEU A 36 6.45 -1.07 0.66
CA LEU A 36 7.17 -2.35 0.59
C LEU A 36 8.45 -2.34 1.43
N TRP A 37 9.15 -1.21 1.50
CA TRP A 37 10.32 -1.04 2.36
C TRP A 37 9.94 -1.24 3.84
N VAL A 38 8.85 -0.59 4.28
CA VAL A 38 8.29 -0.77 5.64
C VAL A 38 7.87 -2.21 5.87
N ALA A 39 7.15 -2.81 4.92
CA ALA A 39 6.61 -4.15 5.04
C ALA A 39 7.69 -5.23 5.15
N ARG A 40 8.77 -5.10 4.36
CA ARG A 40 9.90 -6.03 4.36
C ARG A 40 10.68 -6.01 5.68
N GLY A 41 10.95 -4.82 6.21
CA GLY A 41 11.76 -4.65 7.41
C GLY A 41 10.96 -4.70 8.72
N ASN A 42 9.62 -4.74 8.64
CA ASN A 42 8.75 -4.40 9.77
C ASN A 42 9.15 -3.07 10.43
N ALA A 43 9.64 -2.13 9.62
CA ALA A 43 10.20 -0.90 10.11
C ALA A 43 9.08 0.04 10.62
N PRO A 44 9.36 0.95 11.56
CA PRO A 44 8.44 2.03 11.87
C PRO A 44 8.17 2.89 10.63
N TRP A 45 6.95 3.39 10.45
CA TRP A 45 6.65 4.32 9.35
C TRP A 45 7.57 5.56 9.38
N ALA A 46 7.92 6.04 10.58
CA ALA A 46 8.79 7.19 10.78
C ALA A 46 10.24 6.99 10.31
N SER A 47 10.67 5.76 10.02
CA SER A 47 12.01 5.49 9.52
C SER A 47 12.09 5.42 7.98
N ILE A 48 11.01 5.72 7.27
CA ILE A 48 11.05 5.84 5.81
C ILE A 48 12.07 6.93 5.43
N PRO A 49 13.03 6.64 4.52
CA PRO A 49 13.99 7.64 4.05
C PRO A 49 13.31 8.84 3.37
N GLU A 50 13.86 10.04 3.52
CA GLU A 50 13.25 11.27 2.98
C GLU A 50 13.13 11.24 1.44
N GLU A 51 14.07 10.59 0.76
CA GLU A 51 14.06 10.38 -0.69
C GLU A 51 12.88 9.51 -1.16
N ALA A 52 12.34 8.65 -0.30
CA ALA A 52 11.12 7.88 -0.56
C ALA A 52 9.85 8.71 -0.33
N GLY A 53 9.99 9.89 0.30
CA GLY A 53 8.94 10.86 0.55
C GLY A 53 8.51 10.95 2.01
N PRO A 54 7.67 11.94 2.36
CA PRO A 54 7.26 12.18 3.73
C PRO A 54 6.40 11.03 4.27
N TRP A 55 6.85 10.41 5.37
CA TRP A 55 6.22 9.21 5.91
C TRP A 55 4.75 9.39 6.32
N ARG A 56 4.36 10.57 6.82
CA ARG A 56 2.99 10.84 7.29
C ARG A 56 1.95 10.72 6.16
N PRO A 57 2.09 11.43 5.02
CA PRO A 57 1.25 11.22 3.84
C PRO A 57 1.24 9.78 3.32
N ILE A 58 2.39 9.11 3.32
CA ILE A 58 2.50 7.70 2.89
C ILE A 58 1.65 6.81 3.79
N TYR A 59 1.80 6.93 5.11
CA TYR A 59 1.01 6.16 6.08
C TYR A 59 -0.50 6.42 5.95
N VAL A 60 -0.92 7.69 5.85
CA VAL A 60 -2.35 8.04 5.69
C VAL A 60 -2.93 7.41 4.42
N ARG A 61 -2.18 7.46 3.32
CA ARG A 61 -2.59 6.84 2.06
C ARG A 61 -2.61 5.32 2.17
N TYR A 62 -1.66 4.73 2.89
CA TYR A 62 -1.64 3.29 3.17
C TYR A 62 -2.89 2.82 3.90
N VAL A 63 -3.28 3.51 4.97
CA VAL A 63 -4.50 3.20 5.72
C VAL A 63 -5.72 3.30 4.81
N ARG A 64 -5.83 4.36 4.00
CA ARG A 64 -6.93 4.51 3.04
C ARG A 64 -6.99 3.37 2.02
N TRP A 65 -5.83 2.89 1.53
CA TRP A 65 -5.79 1.74 0.62
C TRP A 65 -6.15 0.43 1.33
N ALA A 66 -5.85 0.31 2.62
CA ALA A 66 -6.26 -0.82 3.43
C ALA A 66 -7.79 -0.85 3.64
N GLU A 67 -8.39 0.30 3.96
CA GLU A 67 -9.85 0.46 4.08
C GLU A 67 -10.59 0.14 2.77
N LEU A 68 -9.98 0.47 1.62
CA LEU A 68 -10.53 0.20 0.30
C LEU A 68 -10.21 -1.20 -0.23
N GLY A 69 -9.42 -2.00 0.49
CA GLY A 69 -9.02 -3.35 0.07
C GLY A 69 -7.95 -3.42 -1.03
N TYR A 70 -7.41 -2.28 -1.49
CA TYR A 70 -6.51 -2.21 -2.65
C TYR A 70 -5.17 -2.93 -2.44
N TRP A 71 -4.77 -3.17 -1.19
CA TRP A 71 -3.56 -3.95 -0.92
C TRP A 71 -3.67 -5.40 -1.37
N ALA A 72 -4.88 -5.98 -1.42
CA ALA A 72 -5.07 -7.31 -1.99
C ALA A 72 -4.73 -7.35 -3.49
N ASP A 73 -5.15 -6.33 -4.25
CA ASP A 73 -4.85 -6.20 -5.67
C ASP A 73 -3.34 -6.02 -5.92
N VAL A 74 -2.67 -5.21 -5.09
CA VAL A 74 -1.21 -5.03 -5.15
C VAL A 74 -0.50 -6.34 -4.85
N CYS A 75 -0.90 -7.08 -3.81
CA CYS A 75 -0.32 -8.39 -3.49
C CYS A 75 -0.46 -9.37 -4.66
N THR A 76 -1.63 -9.41 -5.32
CA THR A 76 -1.85 -10.24 -6.51
C THR A 76 -0.89 -9.87 -7.63
N GLY A 77 -0.74 -8.57 -7.94
CA GLY A 77 0.17 -8.13 -9.00
C GLY A 77 1.67 -8.29 -8.68
N LEU A 78 2.06 -8.29 -7.40
CA LEU A 78 3.43 -8.63 -7.00
C LEU A 78 3.74 -10.11 -7.16
N GLY A 79 2.71 -10.96 -7.18
CA GLY A 79 2.79 -12.42 -7.20
C GLY A 79 2.60 -13.03 -5.81
N VAL A 80 1.77 -14.07 -5.72
CA VAL A 80 1.38 -14.72 -4.45
C VAL A 80 2.58 -15.26 -3.67
N ASN A 81 3.58 -15.79 -4.39
CA ASN A 81 4.84 -16.37 -3.88
C ASN A 81 6.03 -15.39 -4.01
N SER A 82 5.76 -14.10 -4.27
CA SER A 82 6.83 -13.11 -4.31
C SER A 82 7.17 -12.67 -2.88
N PRO A 83 8.45 -12.58 -2.51
CA PRO A 83 8.85 -12.05 -1.20
C PRO A 83 8.25 -10.65 -0.90
N LEU A 84 8.04 -9.83 -1.93
CA LEU A 84 7.39 -8.53 -1.78
C LEU A 84 5.89 -8.65 -1.47
N GLY A 85 5.20 -9.58 -2.15
CA GLY A 85 3.78 -9.86 -1.91
C GLY A 85 3.54 -10.45 -0.52
N GLU A 86 4.39 -11.39 -0.10
CA GLU A 86 4.35 -11.99 1.22
C GLU A 86 4.61 -10.98 2.34
N ALA A 87 5.66 -10.15 2.20
CA ALA A 87 5.96 -9.11 3.17
C ALA A 87 4.79 -8.12 3.32
N LEU A 88 4.21 -7.68 2.20
CA LEU A 88 3.07 -6.76 2.19
C LEU A 88 1.83 -7.38 2.84
N ARG A 89 1.50 -8.63 2.51
CA ARG A 89 0.38 -9.37 3.11
C ARG A 89 0.53 -9.48 4.62
N ALA A 90 1.68 -9.94 5.08
CA ALA A 90 1.97 -10.10 6.50
C ALA A 90 1.91 -8.74 7.23
N HIS A 91 2.41 -7.67 6.61
CA HIS A 91 2.34 -6.31 7.19
C HIS A 91 0.89 -5.79 7.28
N ALA A 92 0.07 -6.06 6.27
CA ALA A 92 -1.34 -5.69 6.26
C ALA A 92 -2.13 -6.42 7.34
N GLU A 93 -1.90 -7.72 7.53
CA GLU A 93 -2.53 -8.52 8.59
C GLU A 93 -2.20 -7.97 9.98
N ARG A 94 -0.93 -7.62 10.24
CA ARG A 94 -0.52 -6.99 11.51
C ARG A 94 -1.16 -5.62 11.75
N SER A 95 -1.44 -4.89 10.68
CA SER A 95 -1.97 -3.53 10.77
C SER A 95 -3.48 -3.49 10.96
N ARG A 96 -4.21 -4.56 10.61
CA ARG A 96 -5.68 -4.66 10.79
C ARG A 96 -6.13 -4.40 12.23
N GLY A 97 -5.37 -4.80 13.25
CA GLY A 97 -5.68 -4.54 14.66
C GLY A 97 -5.44 -3.10 15.16
N ARG A 98 -4.79 -2.22 14.37
CA ARG A 98 -4.53 -0.82 14.75
C ARG A 98 -5.47 0.19 14.06
N SER A 99 -6.10 -0.21 12.96
CA SER A 99 -7.00 0.61 12.13
C SER A 99 -8.38 0.83 12.75
N GLU A 100 -8.75 0.07 13.79
CA GLU A 100 -10.08 0.07 14.40
C GLU A 100 -10.49 1.41 15.03
N TRP A 101 -9.52 2.27 15.40
CA TRP A 101 -9.77 3.59 15.98
C TRP A 101 -10.49 4.59 15.05
N ARG A 102 -10.46 4.42 13.71
CA ARG A 102 -11.23 5.27 12.78
C ARG A 102 -12.59 4.69 12.40
N GLN A 103 -12.77 3.37 12.45
CA GLN A 103 -14.07 2.74 12.17
C GLN A 103 -15.10 3.07 13.28
N GLN A 104 -14.65 3.20 14.53
CA GLN A 104 -15.51 3.59 15.65
C GLN A 104 -16.09 5.02 15.55
N ARG A 105 -15.44 5.95 14.84
CA ARG A 105 -15.84 7.37 14.76
C ARG A 105 -16.73 7.74 13.57
N ARG A 106 -16.94 6.84 12.60
CA ARG A 106 -17.90 7.05 11.50
C ARG A 106 -19.27 6.39 11.74
N GLY A 107 -19.42 5.60 12.81
CA GLY A 107 -20.68 4.95 13.19
C GLY A 107 -21.61 5.75 14.10
N SER A 108 -21.22 6.94 14.57
CA SER A 108 -22.05 7.78 15.48
C SER A 108 -22.78 8.93 14.78
N LYS A 109 -23.16 8.77 13.51
CA LYS A 109 -24.18 9.59 12.85
C LYS A 109 -25.14 8.68 12.08
N SER A 110 -26.05 8.07 12.80
CA SER A 110 -27.39 7.68 12.34
C SER A 110 -28.34 7.82 13.52
#